data_AF-A0A1B0DM69-F1
#
_entry.id   AF-A0A1B0DM69-F1
#
_cell.length_a   1.000
_cell.length_b   1.000
_cell.length_c   1.000
_cell.angle_alpha   90.00
_cell.angle_beta   90.00
_cell.angle_gamma   90.00
#
_symmetry.space_group_name_H-M   'P 1'
#
loop_
_entity.id
_entity.type
_entity.pdbx_description
1 polymer ?
#
loop_
_entity_poly.entity_id
_entity_poly.type
_entity_poly.pdbx_seq_one_letter_code
_entity_poly.pdbx_strand_id
1 'polypeptide(L)'
;MQRDIVRGMKTAFQMISDENFFLYKNREFAVYDHFSKLSDEMILQVFKWLPKKTLMKCSLVNRRFHRLTQDETLWARMDLAGRSFRTEAIGRIITRGVIILRLAQTKIIDPIFEPDFFVRMDQFESKLQYLDLSMSSITTTGLQQLLKTCRQLRKLSLEHLTLNDRVCEEIAQNTQLEVLNLTLCSGIRSRGLKNILTNLDRLQSLNISWTNLETESVAILVETITPNILRLNMAGCRKSLMDDHLSTLVDRCANIREFDASDCNLLTVDVIKILTGLRELEYLSLSRCYNIPVYAFMDFQYMTSLNFLDIFGMLSDSQLKVIVNGLPSVGINKFINSAVARPTVGTRRTSIWGLRTRD
;
A
#
# COMPACT_ATOMS: atom_id res chain seq x y z
N MET A 1 -21.53 26.08 -60.35
CA MET A 1 -22.53 26.93 -59.66
C MET A 1 -22.61 26.42 -58.21
N GLN A 2 -21.56 26.41 -57.41
CA GLN A 2 -20.76 27.51 -56.87
C GLN A 2 -21.61 28.69 -56.40
N ARG A 3 -21.58 28.87 -55.07
CA ARG A 3 -22.06 29.98 -54.22
C ARG A 3 -23.46 29.78 -53.62
N ASP A 4 -23.50 30.14 -52.34
CA ASP A 4 -24.69 30.52 -51.58
C ASP A 4 -25.43 29.47 -50.74
N ILE A 5 -24.72 28.82 -49.82
CA ILE A 5 -25.24 28.60 -48.45
C ILE A 5 -24.13 28.97 -47.43
N VAL A 6 -23.66 30.21 -47.51
CA VAL A 6 -23.01 30.93 -46.40
C VAL A 6 -23.93 32.09 -46.04
N ARG A 7 -25.09 31.76 -45.47
CA ARG A 7 -26.04 32.74 -44.90
C ARG A 7 -26.68 32.11 -43.68
N GLY A 8 -25.99 32.23 -42.55
CA GLY A 8 -26.47 31.76 -41.26
C GLY A 8 -25.46 31.99 -40.16
N MET A 9 -24.88 33.20 -40.07
CA MET A 9 -24.14 33.71 -38.89
C MET A 9 -23.62 35.15 -39.13
N LYS A 10 -24.46 36.04 -39.66
CA LYS A 10 -24.17 37.48 -39.73
C LYS A 10 -25.45 38.28 -39.48
N THR A 11 -25.92 38.25 -38.24
CA THR A 11 -26.89 39.22 -37.68
C THR A 11 -26.94 39.03 -36.17
N ALA A 12 -25.87 39.46 -35.50
CA ALA A 12 -25.88 39.82 -34.08
C ALA A 12 -24.79 40.88 -33.79
N PHE A 13 -24.48 41.71 -34.79
CA PHE A 13 -23.63 42.88 -34.68
C PHE A 13 -24.48 44.09 -35.06
N GLN A 14 -25.22 44.62 -34.10
CA GLN A 14 -25.47 46.06 -33.99
C GLN A 14 -26.27 46.38 -32.72
N MET A 15 -25.78 47.41 -32.03
CA MET A 15 -26.43 48.16 -30.94
C MET A 15 -26.43 47.52 -29.56
N ILE A 16 -25.22 47.41 -28.98
CA ILE A 16 -25.04 47.91 -27.62
C ILE A 16 -24.33 49.26 -27.80
N SER A 17 -24.97 50.33 -27.36
CA SER A 17 -24.40 51.67 -27.36
C SER A 17 -23.11 51.70 -26.52
N ASP A 18 -22.14 52.49 -26.95
CA ASP A 18 -20.88 52.74 -26.22
C ASP A 18 -21.08 53.43 -24.85
N GLU A 19 -22.32 53.60 -24.39
CA GLU A 19 -22.67 54.23 -23.12
C GLU A 19 -22.95 53.25 -21.97
N ASN A 20 -22.87 51.93 -22.18
CA ASN A 20 -23.06 50.94 -21.11
C ASN A 20 -21.90 49.93 -20.97
N PHE A 21 -20.71 50.25 -21.47
CA PHE A 21 -19.50 49.55 -21.04
C PHE A 21 -19.06 50.11 -19.69
N PHE A 22 -19.65 49.61 -18.61
CA PHE A 22 -19.08 49.79 -17.29
C PHE A 22 -17.78 48.98 -17.22
N LEU A 23 -16.68 49.58 -17.66
CA LEU A 23 -15.42 49.40 -16.98
C LEU A 23 -15.71 49.77 -15.53
N TYR A 24 -15.88 48.77 -14.67
CA TYR A 24 -15.55 48.94 -13.26
C TYR A 24 -14.09 49.36 -13.26
N LYS A 25 -13.86 50.68 -13.38
CA LYS A 25 -12.64 51.33 -12.97
C LYS A 25 -12.63 51.03 -11.48
N ASN A 26 -11.96 49.93 -11.12
CA ASN A 26 -11.68 49.62 -9.72
C ASN A 26 -11.24 50.94 -9.12
N ARG A 27 -11.98 51.41 -8.12
CA ARG A 27 -11.45 52.42 -7.21
C ARG A 27 -10.04 51.94 -6.90
N GLU A 28 -9.03 52.78 -7.15
CA GLU A 28 -7.67 52.56 -6.65
C GLU A 28 -7.74 52.60 -5.12
N PHE A 29 -8.33 51.58 -4.52
CA PHE A 29 -7.82 51.11 -3.26
C PHE A 29 -6.41 50.68 -3.64
N ALA A 30 -5.41 51.33 -3.06
CA ALA A 30 -4.08 50.75 -2.98
C ALA A 30 -4.29 49.38 -2.32
N VAL A 31 -4.43 48.33 -3.14
CA VAL A 31 -4.47 46.96 -2.67
C VAL A 31 -3.05 46.72 -2.22
N TYR A 32 -2.77 47.04 -0.96
CA TYR A 32 -1.49 46.77 -0.35
C TYR A 32 -1.28 45.27 -0.41
N ASP A 33 -0.44 44.83 -1.35
CA ASP A 33 -0.03 43.44 -1.44
C ASP A 33 0.92 43.14 -0.28
N HIS A 34 0.35 42.78 0.87
CA HIS A 34 1.13 42.37 2.03
C HIS A 34 1.95 41.11 1.77
N PHE A 35 1.55 40.25 0.82
CA PHE A 35 2.31 39.07 0.43
C PHE A 35 3.59 39.42 -0.32
N SER A 36 3.64 40.56 -1.03
CA SER A 36 4.87 41.05 -1.65
C SER A 36 6.01 41.28 -0.64
N LYS A 37 5.67 41.55 0.63
CA LYS A 37 6.63 41.79 1.71
C LYS A 37 7.10 40.53 2.43
N LEU A 38 6.38 39.41 2.28
CA LEU A 38 6.74 38.14 2.93
C LEU A 38 7.84 37.43 2.12
N SER A 39 8.73 36.70 2.80
CA SER A 39 9.67 35.78 2.13
C SER A 39 8.94 34.54 1.61
N ASP A 40 9.58 33.79 0.71
CA ASP A 40 9.01 32.57 0.16
C ASP A 40 8.74 31.53 1.26
N GLU A 41 9.63 31.42 2.25
CA GLU A 41 9.51 30.52 3.40
C GLU A 41 8.30 30.85 4.25
N MET A 42 8.02 32.14 4.49
CA MET A 42 6.85 32.56 5.26
C MET A 42 5.55 32.24 4.52
N ILE A 43 5.53 32.41 3.20
CA ILE A 43 4.38 32.02 2.37
C ILE A 43 4.20 30.50 2.39
N LEU A 44 5.28 29.72 2.32
CA LEU A 44 5.24 28.27 2.45
C LEU A 44 4.70 27.83 3.83
N GLN A 45 5.09 28.51 4.91
CA GLN A 45 4.52 28.26 6.24
C GLN A 45 3.01 28.53 6.28
N VAL A 46 2.52 29.56 5.59
CA VAL A 46 1.08 29.81 5.44
C VAL A 46 0.42 28.71 4.60
N PHE A 47 1.01 28.38 3.45
CA PHE A 47 0.50 27.38 2.51
C PHE A 47 0.41 25.98 3.11
N LYS A 48 1.33 25.63 4.01
CA LYS A 48 1.31 24.35 4.72
C LYS A 48 0.00 24.08 5.46
N TRP A 49 -0.70 25.12 5.92
CA TRP A 49 -1.99 25.00 6.61
C TRP A 49 -3.20 24.96 5.66
N LEU A 50 -3.00 25.14 4.36
CA LEU A 50 -4.08 25.15 3.39
C LEU A 50 -4.40 23.73 2.91
N PRO A 51 -5.69 23.37 2.77
CA PRO A 51 -6.08 22.14 2.10
C PRO A 51 -5.48 22.06 0.69
N LYS A 52 -5.07 20.87 0.23
CA LYS A 52 -4.43 20.70 -1.09
C LYS A 52 -5.28 21.25 -2.25
N LYS A 53 -6.61 21.14 -2.16
CA LYS A 53 -7.55 21.74 -3.14
C LYS A 53 -7.46 23.27 -3.16
N THR A 54 -7.24 23.90 -2.01
CA THR A 54 -7.06 25.35 -1.88
C THR A 54 -5.68 25.76 -2.40
N LEU A 55 -4.62 25.00 -2.13
CA LEU A 55 -3.30 25.23 -2.72
C LEU A 55 -3.35 25.26 -4.24
N MET A 56 -4.09 24.33 -4.86
CA MET A 56 -4.28 24.36 -6.31
C MET A 56 -4.95 25.65 -6.80
N LYS A 57 -5.83 26.29 -6.02
CA LYS A 57 -6.40 27.60 -6.36
C LYS A 57 -5.40 28.74 -6.16
N CYS A 58 -4.58 28.68 -5.09
CA CYS A 58 -3.51 29.64 -4.86
C CYS A 58 -2.52 29.67 -6.04
N SER A 59 -2.30 28.54 -6.71
CA SER A 59 -1.44 28.47 -7.90
C SER A 59 -1.91 29.35 -9.07
N LEU A 60 -3.16 29.81 -9.07
CA LEU A 60 -3.76 30.65 -10.12
C LEU A 60 -3.68 32.15 -9.81
N VAL A 61 -3.19 32.55 -8.64
CA VAL A 61 -3.19 33.96 -8.18
C VAL A 61 -2.13 34.77 -8.93
N ASN A 62 -0.87 34.33 -8.90
CA ASN A 62 0.24 34.96 -9.60
C ASN A 62 1.39 33.97 -9.84
N ARG A 63 2.42 34.37 -10.61
CA ARG A 63 3.58 33.50 -10.92
C ARG A 63 4.35 33.05 -9.68
N ARG A 64 4.47 33.90 -8.65
CA ARG A 64 5.17 33.57 -7.40
C ARG A 64 4.44 32.47 -6.64
N PHE A 65 3.13 32.61 -6.45
CA PHE A 65 2.29 31.61 -5.83
C PHE A 65 2.27 30.32 -6.65
N HIS A 66 2.17 30.42 -7.97
CA HIS A 66 2.27 29.26 -8.86
C HIS A 66 3.52 28.43 -8.56
N ARG A 67 4.70 29.07 -8.56
CA ARG A 67 5.97 28.42 -8.20
C ARG A 67 5.94 27.83 -6.78
N LEU A 68 5.54 28.61 -5.79
CA LEU A 68 5.55 28.19 -4.39
C LEU A 68 4.59 27.02 -4.11
N THR A 69 3.45 26.97 -4.79
CA THR A 69 2.54 25.83 -4.65
C THR A 69 3.07 24.53 -5.26
N GLN A 70 4.13 24.56 -6.06
CA GLN A 70 4.81 23.34 -6.53
C GLN A 70 5.90 22.86 -5.58
N ASP A 71 6.19 23.58 -4.50
CA ASP A 71 7.23 23.21 -3.54
C ASP A 71 6.93 21.86 -2.87
N GLU A 72 7.91 20.96 -2.88
CA GLU A 72 7.76 19.59 -2.41
C GLU A 72 7.41 19.47 -0.92
N THR A 73 7.78 20.46 -0.11
CA THR A 73 7.46 20.48 1.33
C THR A 73 5.96 20.53 1.57
N LEU A 74 5.18 20.97 0.57
CA LEU A 74 3.72 21.01 0.60
C LEU A 74 3.07 19.70 0.14
N TRP A 75 3.81 18.72 -0.41
CA TRP A 75 3.21 17.53 -1.04
C TRP A 75 3.72 16.21 -0.49
N ALA A 76 4.63 16.23 0.48
CA ALA A 76 5.23 15.03 1.07
C ALA A 76 4.21 13.97 1.52
N ARG A 77 2.98 14.36 1.89
CA ARG A 77 1.91 13.47 2.36
C ARG A 77 0.62 13.70 1.60
N MET A 78 0.05 12.63 1.04
CA MET A 78 -1.21 12.71 0.31
C MET A 78 -2.11 11.51 0.62
N ASP A 79 -3.35 11.82 1.01
CA ASP A 79 -4.44 10.86 1.14
C ASP A 79 -5.48 11.10 0.04
N LEU A 80 -5.55 10.15 -0.87
CA LEU A 80 -6.33 10.19 -2.08
C LEU A 80 -7.27 8.98 -2.20
N ALA A 81 -7.49 8.26 -1.10
CA ALA A 81 -8.29 7.05 -1.07
C ALA A 81 -9.72 7.26 -1.62
N GLY A 82 -10.28 6.25 -2.28
CA GLY A 82 -11.64 6.26 -2.83
C GLY A 82 -11.86 7.15 -4.06
N ARG A 83 -10.82 7.78 -4.61
CA ARG A 83 -10.94 8.70 -5.75
C ARG A 83 -10.78 7.99 -7.10
N SER A 84 -11.36 8.59 -8.14
CA SER A 84 -11.09 8.22 -9.54
C SER A 84 -10.14 9.21 -10.18
N PHE A 85 -9.11 8.70 -10.84
CA PHE A 85 -8.07 9.43 -11.52
C PHE A 85 -8.18 9.23 -13.03
N ARG A 86 -8.11 10.35 -13.75
CA ARG A 86 -7.92 10.34 -15.21
C ARG A 86 -6.48 9.94 -15.53
N THR A 87 -6.24 9.72 -16.81
CA THR A 87 -4.90 9.49 -17.36
C THR A 87 -3.89 10.51 -16.85
N GLU A 88 -2.66 10.04 -16.62
CA GLU A 88 -1.47 10.83 -16.26
C GLU A 88 -1.52 11.51 -14.88
N ALA A 89 -2.67 11.49 -14.20
CA ALA A 89 -2.85 12.23 -12.96
C ALA A 89 -1.93 11.72 -11.84
N ILE A 90 -1.74 10.40 -11.75
CA ILE A 90 -0.84 9.78 -10.77
C ILE A 90 0.62 10.16 -11.05
N GLY A 91 1.07 10.10 -12.30
CA GLY A 91 2.41 10.54 -12.70
C GLY A 91 2.67 12.00 -12.29
N ARG A 92 1.71 12.90 -12.57
CA ARG A 92 1.81 14.30 -12.12
C ARG A 92 1.80 14.46 -10.61
N ILE A 93 1.14 13.58 -9.86
CA ILE A 93 1.10 13.66 -8.39
C ILE A 93 2.46 13.30 -7.82
N ILE A 94 3.04 12.16 -8.23
CA ILE A 94 4.29 11.67 -7.64
C ILE A 94 5.50 12.57 -7.98
N THR A 95 5.45 13.30 -9.11
CA THR A 95 6.50 14.26 -9.48
C THR A 95 6.59 15.47 -8.55
N ARG A 96 5.61 15.66 -7.65
CA ARG A 96 5.62 16.72 -6.62
C ARG A 96 6.45 16.38 -5.38
N GLY A 97 7.21 15.27 -5.40
CA GLY A 97 8.03 14.86 -4.26
C GLY A 97 7.23 14.21 -3.13
N VAL A 98 6.16 13.48 -3.47
CA VAL A 98 5.34 12.76 -2.48
C VAL A 98 6.15 11.63 -1.85
N ILE A 99 6.11 11.51 -0.52
CA ILE A 99 6.83 10.49 0.25
C ILE A 99 5.85 9.43 0.78
N ILE A 100 4.71 9.88 1.31
CA ILE A 100 3.64 9.04 1.86
C ILE A 100 2.39 9.23 1.02
N LEU A 101 1.99 8.19 0.30
CA LEU A 101 0.86 8.23 -0.62
C LEU A 101 -0.13 7.09 -0.33
N ARG A 102 -1.34 7.49 0.03
CA ARG A 102 -2.46 6.56 0.18
C ARG A 102 -3.43 6.70 -0.98
N LEU A 103 -3.52 5.64 -1.76
CA LEU A 103 -4.39 5.47 -2.92
C LEU A 103 -5.36 4.29 -2.74
N ALA A 104 -5.60 3.81 -1.52
CA ALA A 104 -6.53 2.71 -1.27
C ALA A 104 -7.91 2.96 -1.93
N GLN A 105 -8.48 1.92 -2.53
CA GLN A 105 -9.81 1.95 -3.17
C GLN A 105 -9.94 2.99 -4.28
N THR A 106 -8.84 3.34 -4.96
CA THR A 106 -8.88 4.29 -6.08
C THR A 106 -9.15 3.61 -7.42
N LYS A 107 -9.67 4.35 -8.38
CA LYS A 107 -9.71 3.94 -9.80
C LYS A 107 -8.70 4.74 -10.58
N ILE A 108 -7.70 4.09 -11.14
CA ILE A 108 -6.61 4.72 -11.89
C ILE A 108 -6.73 4.28 -13.35
N ILE A 109 -6.81 5.26 -14.25
CA ILE A 109 -6.92 5.03 -15.69
C ILE A 109 -5.56 5.27 -16.34
N ASP A 110 -5.12 4.33 -17.17
CA ASP A 110 -3.87 4.40 -17.92
C ASP A 110 -3.91 5.43 -19.07
N PRO A 111 -2.75 5.98 -19.47
CA PRO A 111 -1.41 5.73 -18.94
C PRO A 111 -1.13 6.48 -17.62
N ILE A 112 -0.15 6.02 -16.85
CA ILE A 112 0.25 6.68 -15.59
C ILE A 112 1.02 7.97 -15.84
N PHE A 113 1.80 8.00 -16.92
CA PHE A 113 2.60 9.15 -17.35
C PHE A 113 2.22 9.57 -18.76
N GLU A 114 2.50 10.83 -19.08
CA GLU A 114 2.38 11.37 -20.43
C GLU A 114 3.34 10.65 -21.39
N PRO A 115 3.03 10.51 -22.70
CA PRO A 115 3.84 9.75 -23.65
C PRO A 115 5.33 10.11 -23.67
N ASP A 116 5.66 11.40 -23.60
CA ASP A 116 7.05 11.89 -23.64
C ASP A 116 7.66 12.07 -22.25
N PHE A 117 7.01 11.61 -21.18
CA PHE A 117 7.47 11.83 -19.81
C PHE A 117 8.90 11.34 -19.59
N PHE A 118 9.19 10.10 -20.00
CA PHE A 118 10.52 9.51 -19.85
C PHE A 118 11.55 10.03 -20.88
N VAL A 119 11.11 10.76 -21.91
CA VAL A 119 12.02 11.50 -22.79
C VAL A 119 12.46 12.79 -22.11
N ARG A 120 11.53 13.47 -21.43
CA ARG A 120 11.81 14.73 -20.71
C ARG A 120 12.48 14.52 -19.35
N MET A 121 12.20 13.39 -18.70
CA MET A 121 12.65 13.06 -17.35
C MET A 121 13.18 11.62 -17.31
N ASP A 122 14.23 11.35 -18.08
CA ASP A 122 14.84 10.03 -18.28
C ASP A 122 15.38 9.39 -16.99
N GLN A 123 15.78 10.21 -16.02
CA GLN A 123 16.32 9.81 -14.71
C GLN A 123 15.35 10.10 -13.56
N PHE A 124 14.06 10.31 -13.82
CA PHE A 124 13.12 10.59 -12.75
C PHE A 124 12.98 9.41 -11.79
N GLU A 125 13.29 9.67 -10.53
CA GLU A 125 13.04 8.77 -9.41
C GLU A 125 12.06 9.43 -8.44
N SER A 126 11.01 8.69 -8.11
CA SER A 126 10.00 9.09 -7.14
C SER A 126 10.56 9.03 -5.72
N LYS A 127 10.25 10.05 -4.91
CA LYS A 127 10.56 10.10 -3.47
C LYS A 127 9.64 9.21 -2.61
N LEU A 128 8.76 8.42 -3.24
CA LEU A 128 7.81 7.57 -2.53
C LEU A 128 8.53 6.53 -1.67
N GLN A 129 8.20 6.52 -0.39
CA GLN A 129 8.68 5.53 0.58
C GLN A 129 7.53 4.68 1.13
N TYR A 130 6.31 5.21 1.18
CA TYR A 130 5.13 4.53 1.72
C TYR A 130 3.99 4.64 0.73
N LEU A 131 3.60 3.51 0.14
CA LEU A 131 2.58 3.46 -0.90
C LEU A 131 1.51 2.41 -0.56
N ASP A 132 0.29 2.88 -0.34
CA ASP A 132 -0.88 2.02 -0.15
C ASP A 132 -1.79 2.10 -1.38
N LEU A 133 -1.84 1.03 -2.17
CA LEU A 133 -2.71 0.85 -3.33
C LEU A 133 -3.82 -0.19 -3.08
N SER A 134 -4.05 -0.58 -1.82
CA SER A 134 -4.99 -1.65 -1.46
C SER A 134 -6.35 -1.46 -2.11
N MET A 135 -6.89 -2.51 -2.75
CA MET A 135 -8.21 -2.53 -3.39
C MET A 135 -8.40 -1.47 -4.49
N SER A 136 -7.33 -0.99 -5.10
CA SER A 136 -7.42 -0.06 -6.23
C SER A 136 -7.70 -0.79 -7.54
N SER A 137 -8.17 -0.06 -8.55
CA SER A 137 -8.23 -0.53 -9.94
C SER A 137 -7.11 0.16 -10.72
N ILE A 138 -6.12 -0.62 -11.14
CA ILE A 138 -4.98 -0.21 -11.97
C ILE A 138 -4.58 -1.41 -12.83
N THR A 139 -4.21 -1.19 -14.08
CA THR A 139 -3.74 -2.30 -14.93
C THR A 139 -2.34 -2.74 -14.51
N THR A 140 -1.91 -3.94 -14.90
CA THR A 140 -0.53 -4.39 -14.68
C THR A 140 0.49 -3.50 -15.40
N THR A 141 0.16 -2.99 -16.59
CA THR A 141 1.00 -2.04 -17.33
C THR A 141 1.17 -0.73 -16.58
N GLY A 142 0.06 -0.15 -16.09
CA GLY A 142 0.11 1.08 -15.30
C GLY A 142 0.85 0.88 -13.98
N LEU A 143 0.60 -0.22 -13.28
CA LEU A 143 1.30 -0.56 -12.04
C LEU A 143 2.81 -0.72 -12.27
N GLN A 144 3.21 -1.39 -13.36
CA GLN A 144 4.62 -1.50 -13.75
C GLN A 144 5.23 -0.12 -14.02
N GLN A 145 4.56 0.73 -14.81
CA GLN A 145 5.03 2.10 -15.09
C GLN A 145 5.25 2.89 -13.80
N LEU A 146 4.29 2.85 -12.88
CA LEU A 146 4.38 3.53 -11.58
C LEU A 146 5.57 3.02 -10.77
N LEU A 147 5.64 1.71 -10.53
CA LEU A 147 6.67 1.11 -9.68
C LEU A 147 8.07 1.21 -10.29
N LYS A 148 8.20 1.31 -11.62
CA LYS A 148 9.48 1.59 -12.30
C LYS A 148 10.14 2.89 -11.85
N THR A 149 9.36 3.87 -11.42
CA THR A 149 9.90 5.15 -10.88
C THR A 149 10.20 5.09 -9.39
N CYS A 150 9.81 4.03 -8.68
CA CYS A 150 9.93 3.91 -7.24
C CYS A 150 11.13 3.03 -6.87
N ARG A 151 12.18 3.63 -6.28
CA ARG A 151 13.38 2.92 -5.79
C ARG A 151 13.67 3.12 -4.30
N GLN A 152 12.80 3.88 -3.62
CA GLN A 152 12.94 4.25 -2.20
C GLN A 152 11.82 3.65 -1.34
N LEU A 153 11.03 2.71 -1.86
CA LEU A 153 9.91 2.14 -1.09
C LEU A 153 10.43 1.38 0.13
N ARG A 154 9.87 1.73 1.28
CA ARG A 154 10.04 1.02 2.56
C ARG A 154 8.82 0.19 2.90
N LYS A 155 7.62 0.67 2.58
CA LYS A 155 6.36 -0.06 2.83
C LYS A 155 5.42 0.04 1.64
N LEU A 156 5.00 -1.11 1.15
CA LEU A 156 4.15 -1.23 -0.02
C LEU A 156 2.96 -2.15 0.27
N SER A 157 1.77 -1.72 -0.12
CA SER A 157 0.61 -2.59 -0.14
C SER A 157 -0.06 -2.56 -1.51
N LEU A 158 -0.23 -3.76 -2.07
CA LEU A 158 -0.88 -4.03 -3.34
C LEU A 158 -2.09 -4.96 -3.13
N GLU A 159 -2.67 -4.94 -1.93
CA GLU A 159 -3.75 -5.85 -1.55
C GLU A 159 -4.84 -5.85 -2.63
N HIS A 160 -5.28 -7.06 -3.03
CA HIS A 160 -6.34 -7.25 -4.00
C HIS A 160 -6.06 -6.67 -5.40
N LEU A 161 -4.78 -6.60 -5.80
CA LEU A 161 -4.38 -6.26 -7.18
C LEU A 161 -3.94 -7.49 -7.99
N THR A 162 -4.08 -7.41 -9.31
CA THR A 162 -3.47 -8.38 -10.24
C THR A 162 -2.03 -7.97 -10.54
N LEU A 163 -1.10 -8.90 -10.37
CA LEU A 163 0.32 -8.75 -10.65
C LEU A 163 0.74 -9.61 -11.85
N ASN A 164 1.99 -9.46 -12.26
CA ASN A 164 2.68 -10.34 -13.18
C ASN A 164 4.19 -10.29 -12.88
N ASP A 165 4.99 -11.10 -13.57
CA ASP A 165 6.44 -11.17 -13.31
C ASP A 165 7.16 -9.82 -13.48
N ARG A 166 6.72 -8.98 -14.43
CA ARG A 166 7.32 -7.64 -14.64
C ARG A 166 7.04 -6.70 -13.47
N VAL A 167 5.83 -6.72 -12.92
CA VAL A 167 5.51 -5.95 -11.72
C VAL A 167 6.34 -6.45 -10.53
N CYS A 168 6.50 -7.76 -10.38
CA CYS A 168 7.35 -8.34 -9.35
C CYS A 168 8.83 -7.94 -9.50
N GLU A 169 9.34 -7.87 -10.72
CA GLU A 169 10.69 -7.37 -11.03
C GLU A 169 10.87 -5.91 -10.57
N GLU A 170 9.87 -5.04 -10.75
CA GLU A 170 9.93 -3.65 -10.27
C GLU A 170 9.85 -3.54 -8.74
N ILE A 171 9.05 -4.39 -8.08
CA ILE A 171 9.00 -4.47 -6.61
C ILE A 171 10.39 -4.85 -6.07
N ALA A 172 11.02 -5.85 -6.69
CA ALA A 172 12.33 -6.38 -6.29
C ALA A 172 13.47 -5.35 -6.37
N GLN A 173 13.32 -4.25 -7.13
CA GLN A 173 14.32 -3.18 -7.18
C GLN A 173 14.36 -2.32 -5.90
N ASN A 174 13.39 -2.47 -4.99
CA ASN A 174 13.33 -1.69 -3.74
C ASN A 174 14.04 -2.44 -2.61
N THR A 175 15.37 -2.56 -2.65
CA THR A 175 16.15 -3.37 -1.69
C THR A 175 16.05 -2.91 -0.22
N GLN A 176 15.52 -1.71 0.02
CA GLN A 176 15.21 -1.19 1.37
C GLN A 176 13.76 -1.44 1.82
N LEU A 177 13.00 -2.27 1.10
CA LEU A 177 11.61 -2.60 1.45
C LEU A 177 11.56 -3.43 2.73
N GLU A 178 10.82 -2.96 3.72
CA GLU A 178 10.67 -3.57 5.05
C GLU A 178 9.31 -4.26 5.21
N VAL A 179 8.27 -3.74 4.55
CA VAL A 179 6.90 -4.22 4.69
C VAL A 179 6.25 -4.37 3.32
N LEU A 180 5.81 -5.58 3.00
CA LEU A 180 5.13 -5.90 1.75
C LEU A 180 3.80 -6.62 2.04
N ASN A 181 2.71 -6.02 1.58
CA ASN A 181 1.38 -6.62 1.66
C ASN A 181 0.84 -6.96 0.25
N LEU A 182 0.74 -8.25 -0.02
CA LEU A 182 0.22 -8.89 -1.23
C LEU A 182 -1.06 -9.68 -0.96
N THR A 183 -1.75 -9.46 0.17
CA THR A 183 -2.98 -10.20 0.49
C THR A 183 -3.97 -10.12 -0.67
N LEU A 184 -4.60 -11.25 -1.02
CA LEU A 184 -5.60 -11.35 -2.09
C LEU A 184 -5.09 -10.91 -3.48
N CYS A 185 -3.77 -10.75 -3.67
CA CYS A 185 -3.22 -10.54 -5.00
C CYS A 185 -3.43 -11.79 -5.88
N SER A 186 -3.56 -11.56 -7.19
CA SER A 186 -3.59 -12.62 -8.21
C SER A 186 -2.42 -12.46 -9.18
N GLY A 187 -2.09 -13.51 -9.94
CA GLY A 187 -1.04 -13.45 -10.96
C GLY A 187 0.40 -13.51 -10.43
N ILE A 188 0.60 -13.82 -9.15
CA ILE A 188 1.91 -14.11 -8.56
C ILE A 188 2.33 -15.52 -9.01
N ARG A 189 3.39 -15.62 -9.80
CA ARG A 189 3.99 -16.89 -10.24
C ARG A 189 5.32 -17.14 -9.54
N SER A 190 5.82 -18.37 -9.62
CA SER A 190 7.08 -18.80 -9.02
C SER A 190 8.26 -17.88 -9.37
N ARG A 191 8.40 -17.52 -10.66
CA ARG A 191 9.44 -16.60 -11.14
C ARG A 191 9.35 -15.22 -10.48
N GLY A 192 8.20 -14.57 -10.56
CA GLY A 192 8.00 -13.25 -9.96
C GLY A 192 8.22 -13.27 -8.44
N LEU A 193 7.73 -14.29 -7.75
CA LEU A 193 7.91 -14.45 -6.31
C LEU A 193 9.39 -14.63 -5.94
N LYS A 194 10.12 -15.48 -6.68
CA LYS A 194 11.57 -15.67 -6.48
C LYS A 194 12.34 -14.35 -6.64
N ASN A 195 12.01 -13.56 -7.66
CA ASN A 195 12.63 -12.25 -7.89
C ASN A 195 12.43 -11.30 -6.71
N ILE A 196 11.21 -11.26 -6.15
CA ILE A 196 10.91 -10.46 -4.95
C ILE A 196 11.75 -10.94 -3.77
N LEU A 197 11.71 -12.24 -3.46
CA LEU A 197 12.32 -12.76 -2.24
C LEU A 197 13.85 -12.74 -2.25
N THR A 198 14.48 -12.83 -3.44
CA THR A 198 15.95 -12.85 -3.57
C THR A 198 16.60 -11.49 -3.34
N ASN A 199 15.89 -10.37 -3.61
CA ASN A 199 16.47 -9.03 -3.55
C ASN A 199 16.05 -8.22 -2.30
N LEU A 200 15.02 -8.67 -1.58
CA LEU A 200 14.45 -7.92 -0.45
C LEU A 200 14.99 -8.39 0.90
N ASP A 201 16.31 -8.30 1.10
CA ASP A 201 16.98 -8.77 2.31
C ASP A 201 16.56 -8.02 3.59
N ARG A 202 16.08 -6.79 3.44
CA ARG A 202 15.59 -5.92 4.53
C ARG A 202 14.12 -6.18 4.90
N LEU A 203 13.45 -7.13 4.25
CA LEU A 203 12.04 -7.40 4.49
C LEU A 203 11.83 -7.97 5.90
N GLN A 204 10.99 -7.30 6.69
CA GLN A 204 10.65 -7.69 8.06
C GLN A 204 9.21 -8.17 8.20
N SER A 205 8.32 -7.75 7.30
CA SER A 205 6.91 -8.13 7.34
C SER A 205 6.37 -8.42 5.95
N LEU A 206 5.91 -9.66 5.75
CA LEU A 206 5.29 -10.11 4.51
C LEU A 206 3.90 -10.65 4.78
N ASN A 207 2.91 -10.11 4.08
CA ASN A 207 1.59 -10.72 4.01
C ASN A 207 1.35 -11.20 2.58
N ILE A 208 1.27 -12.51 2.37
CA ILE A 208 0.99 -13.14 1.08
C ILE A 208 -0.26 -14.01 1.13
N SER A 209 -1.09 -13.80 2.15
CA SER A 209 -2.28 -14.62 2.38
C SER A 209 -3.30 -14.52 1.23
N TRP A 210 -4.03 -15.60 1.03
CA TRP A 210 -5.14 -15.69 0.06
C TRP A 210 -4.75 -15.37 -1.39
N THR A 211 -3.50 -15.64 -1.77
CA THR A 211 -2.98 -15.46 -3.13
C THR A 211 -3.05 -16.72 -4.00
N ASN A 212 -3.59 -17.82 -3.44
CA ASN A 212 -3.71 -19.12 -4.10
C ASN A 212 -2.38 -19.63 -4.70
N LEU A 213 -1.28 -19.48 -3.94
CA LEU A 213 0.04 -19.98 -4.34
C LEU A 213 0.00 -21.50 -4.57
N GLU A 214 0.59 -21.92 -5.68
CA GLU A 214 0.87 -23.32 -5.98
C GLU A 214 1.98 -23.86 -5.08
N THR A 215 2.07 -25.18 -4.93
CA THR A 215 3.07 -25.85 -4.06
C THR A 215 4.50 -25.44 -4.39
N GLU A 216 4.87 -25.36 -5.67
CA GLU A 216 6.19 -24.87 -6.10
C GLU A 216 6.48 -23.45 -5.61
N SER A 217 5.48 -22.56 -5.65
CA SER A 217 5.64 -21.17 -5.18
C SER A 217 5.75 -21.10 -3.65
N VAL A 218 5.07 -21.99 -2.92
CA VAL A 218 5.23 -22.11 -1.46
C VAL A 218 6.64 -22.60 -1.10
N ALA A 219 7.15 -23.61 -1.80
CA ALA A 219 8.52 -24.10 -1.61
C ALA A 219 9.55 -22.98 -1.85
N ILE A 220 9.46 -22.26 -2.98
CA ILE A 220 10.30 -21.10 -3.27
C ILE A 220 10.20 -20.05 -2.16
N LEU A 221 9.00 -19.82 -1.62
CA LEU A 221 8.81 -18.85 -0.55
C LEU A 221 9.62 -19.21 0.67
N VAL A 222 9.44 -20.41 1.22
CA VAL A 222 10.08 -20.83 2.47
C VAL A 222 11.59 -21.02 2.31
N GLU A 223 12.05 -21.39 1.11
CA GLU A 223 13.47 -21.55 0.78
C GLU A 223 14.20 -20.21 0.56
N THR A 224 13.49 -19.19 0.06
CA THR A 224 14.13 -17.93 -0.40
C THR A 224 13.89 -16.76 0.54
N ILE A 225 12.80 -16.72 1.30
CA ILE A 225 12.49 -15.58 2.17
C ILE A 225 13.65 -15.24 3.11
N THR A 226 13.93 -13.96 3.30
CA THR A 226 15.04 -13.50 4.14
C THR A 226 14.91 -13.99 5.59
N PRO A 227 16.01 -14.43 6.25
CA PRO A 227 15.99 -14.80 7.66
C PRO A 227 15.71 -13.63 8.61
N ASN A 228 15.71 -12.39 8.09
CA ASN A 228 15.33 -11.18 8.84
C ASN A 228 13.81 -11.03 9.00
N ILE A 229 13.00 -11.93 8.43
CA ILE A 229 11.54 -11.85 8.52
C ILE A 229 11.09 -12.01 9.98
N LEU A 230 10.28 -11.06 10.45
CA LEU A 230 9.74 -11.06 11.81
C LEU A 230 8.24 -11.37 11.83
N ARG A 231 7.52 -11.02 10.76
CA ARG A 231 6.07 -11.19 10.68
C ARG A 231 5.67 -11.75 9.32
N LEU A 232 5.06 -12.92 9.32
CA LEU A 232 4.71 -13.64 8.10
C LEU A 232 3.27 -14.13 8.15
N ASN A 233 2.49 -13.79 7.13
CA ASN A 233 1.15 -14.32 6.95
C ASN A 233 1.06 -15.07 5.62
N MET A 234 0.85 -16.39 5.73
CA MET A 234 0.67 -17.35 4.64
C MET A 234 -0.72 -17.98 4.66
N ALA A 235 -1.69 -17.38 5.36
CA ALA A 235 -3.03 -17.91 5.49
C ALA A 235 -3.70 -18.16 4.13
N GLY A 236 -4.54 -19.20 4.05
CA GLY A 236 -5.29 -19.53 2.85
C GLY A 236 -4.52 -20.35 1.81
N CYS A 237 -3.29 -20.80 2.09
CA CYS A 237 -2.56 -21.78 1.27
C CYS A 237 -3.11 -23.20 1.44
N ARG A 238 -4.42 -23.37 1.21
CA ARG A 238 -5.24 -24.53 1.57
C ARG A 238 -4.76 -25.86 0.99
N LYS A 239 -4.13 -25.83 -0.19
CA LYS A 239 -3.78 -27.01 -0.99
C LYS A 239 -2.28 -27.15 -1.23
N SER A 240 -1.46 -26.27 -0.67
CA SER A 240 -0.06 -26.11 -1.05
C SER A 240 0.90 -26.02 0.13
N LEU A 241 0.47 -25.49 1.29
CA LEU A 241 1.32 -25.43 2.48
C LEU A 241 1.25 -26.74 3.28
N MET A 242 2.40 -27.33 3.57
CA MET A 242 2.57 -28.63 4.24
C MET A 242 3.63 -28.50 5.34
N ASP A 243 3.70 -29.49 6.23
CA ASP A 243 4.59 -29.46 7.40
C ASP A 243 6.08 -29.31 7.00
N ASP A 244 6.55 -30.02 5.98
CA ASP A 244 7.95 -29.92 5.48
C ASP A 244 8.34 -28.52 5.01
N HIS A 245 7.39 -27.77 4.44
CA HIS A 245 7.62 -26.37 4.07
C HIS A 245 7.85 -25.51 5.32
N LEU A 246 7.10 -25.77 6.39
CA LEU A 246 7.25 -25.04 7.64
C LEU A 246 8.50 -25.49 8.41
N SER A 247 8.92 -26.75 8.29
CA SER A 247 10.24 -27.18 8.79
C SER A 247 11.35 -26.35 8.14
N THR A 248 11.36 -26.28 6.81
CA THR A 248 12.31 -25.46 6.04
C THR A 248 12.27 -23.98 6.46
N LEU A 249 11.07 -23.42 6.67
CA LEU A 249 10.90 -22.04 7.11
C LEU A 249 11.50 -21.81 8.50
N VAL A 250 11.18 -22.66 9.48
CA VAL A 250 11.62 -22.53 10.87
C VAL A 250 13.13 -22.67 10.97
N ASP A 251 13.74 -23.60 10.23
CA ASP A 251 15.20 -23.80 10.21
C ASP A 251 15.95 -22.56 9.73
N ARG A 252 15.36 -21.80 8.81
CA ARG A 252 15.96 -20.59 8.24
C ARG A 252 15.60 -19.31 8.99
N CYS A 253 14.38 -19.22 9.53
CA CYS A 253 13.76 -17.99 10.03
C CYS A 253 13.39 -18.09 11.51
N ALA A 254 14.36 -18.40 12.37
CA ALA A 254 14.13 -18.62 13.80
C ALA A 254 13.63 -17.39 14.59
N ASN A 255 13.74 -16.18 14.03
CA ASN A 255 13.38 -14.90 14.67
C ASN A 255 11.94 -14.44 14.39
N ILE A 256 11.10 -15.29 13.78
CA ILE A 256 9.68 -14.95 13.53
C ILE A 256 8.96 -14.72 14.86
N ARG A 257 8.24 -13.60 14.95
CA ARG A 257 7.45 -13.16 16.10
C ARG A 257 5.95 -13.23 15.87
N GLU A 258 5.48 -13.01 14.65
CA GLU A 258 4.07 -13.13 14.28
C GLU A 258 3.94 -14.07 13.09
N PHE A 259 3.28 -15.21 13.28
CA PHE A 259 3.04 -16.17 12.21
C PHE A 259 1.56 -16.49 12.06
N ASP A 260 1.05 -16.40 10.83
CA ASP A 260 -0.32 -16.77 10.51
C ASP A 260 -0.33 -17.78 9.35
N ALA A 261 -0.74 -19.00 9.67
CA ALA A 261 -0.97 -20.10 8.73
C ALA A 261 -2.42 -20.59 8.83
N SER A 262 -3.36 -19.68 9.07
CA SER A 262 -4.79 -20.01 9.09
C SER A 262 -5.27 -20.56 7.74
N ASP A 263 -6.29 -21.41 7.74
CA ASP A 263 -6.83 -22.04 6.53
C ASP A 263 -5.78 -22.82 5.71
N CYS A 264 -4.78 -23.41 6.37
CA CYS A 264 -3.80 -24.29 5.71
C CYS A 264 -4.15 -25.76 6.01
N ASN A 265 -5.08 -26.30 5.22
CA ASN A 265 -5.74 -27.57 5.51
C ASN A 265 -4.82 -28.81 5.43
N LEU A 266 -3.63 -28.72 4.81
CA LEU A 266 -2.70 -29.85 4.73
C LEU A 266 -1.74 -29.91 5.93
N LEU A 267 -1.77 -28.93 6.83
CA LEU A 267 -0.98 -28.98 8.06
C LEU A 267 -1.51 -30.05 8.99
N THR A 268 -0.60 -30.86 9.55
CA THR A 268 -0.95 -31.96 10.45
C THR A 268 -0.48 -31.67 11.88
N VAL A 269 -0.58 -32.66 12.76
CA VAL A 269 -0.09 -32.56 14.14
C VAL A 269 1.41 -32.23 14.22
N ASP A 270 2.21 -32.65 13.23
CA ASP A 270 3.67 -32.43 13.25
C ASP A 270 4.05 -30.95 13.16
N VAL A 271 3.18 -30.11 12.60
CA VAL A 271 3.39 -28.65 12.55
C VAL A 271 3.56 -28.03 13.93
N ILE A 272 2.92 -28.59 14.96
CA ILE A 272 3.00 -28.07 16.32
C ILE A 272 4.44 -28.20 16.83
N LYS A 273 5.05 -29.37 16.66
CA LYS A 273 6.44 -29.62 17.04
C LYS A 273 7.38 -28.69 16.27
N ILE A 274 7.16 -28.53 14.97
CA ILE A 274 7.94 -27.62 14.12
C ILE A 274 7.87 -26.19 14.67
N LEU A 275 6.66 -25.66 14.92
CA LEU A 275 6.46 -24.28 15.35
C LEU A 275 6.98 -24.00 16.76
N THR A 276 7.06 -25.00 17.65
CA THR A 276 7.73 -24.84 18.95
C THR A 276 9.23 -24.51 18.83
N GLY A 277 9.83 -24.72 17.66
CA GLY A 277 11.20 -24.28 17.36
C GLY A 277 11.37 -22.76 17.28
N LEU A 278 10.29 -22.00 17.06
CA LEU A 278 10.32 -20.53 16.98
C LEU A 278 10.32 -19.91 18.38
N ARG A 279 11.50 -19.76 18.96
CA ARG A 279 11.66 -19.31 20.36
C ARG A 279 11.25 -17.86 20.61
N GLU A 280 11.20 -17.04 19.58
CA GLU A 280 10.79 -15.62 19.65
C GLU A 280 9.33 -15.40 19.24
N LEU A 281 8.55 -16.46 19.02
CA LEU A 281 7.17 -16.34 18.54
C LEU A 281 6.23 -15.76 19.59
N GLU A 282 5.69 -14.58 19.32
CA GLU A 282 4.78 -13.83 20.20
C GLU A 282 3.31 -14.04 19.83
N TYR A 283 3.00 -14.25 18.56
CA TYR A 283 1.65 -14.45 18.05
C TYR A 283 1.63 -15.58 17.01
N LEU A 284 0.70 -16.51 17.18
CA LEU A 284 0.44 -17.60 16.24
C LEU A 284 -1.04 -17.67 15.89
N SER A 285 -1.36 -17.80 14.60
CA SER A 285 -2.69 -18.20 14.16
C SER A 285 -2.64 -19.48 13.33
N LEU A 286 -3.43 -20.46 13.77
CA LEU A 286 -3.68 -21.74 13.10
C LEU A 286 -5.19 -21.96 12.90
N SER A 287 -5.95 -20.86 12.83
CA SER A 287 -7.41 -20.90 12.69
C SER A 287 -7.83 -21.72 11.47
N ARG A 288 -8.86 -22.56 11.62
CA ARG A 288 -9.41 -23.42 10.55
C ARG A 288 -8.40 -24.42 9.94
N CYS A 289 -7.35 -24.81 10.66
CA CYS A 289 -6.45 -25.92 10.29
C CYS A 289 -7.00 -27.27 10.78
N TYR A 290 -8.11 -27.74 10.18
CA TYR A 290 -8.95 -28.83 10.70
C TYR A 290 -8.26 -30.19 10.94
N ASN A 291 -7.08 -30.42 10.39
CA ASN A 291 -6.32 -31.68 10.56
C ASN A 291 -5.43 -31.69 11.82
N ILE A 292 -5.37 -30.59 12.57
CA ILE A 292 -4.62 -30.52 13.82
C ILE A 292 -5.54 -30.94 14.98
N PRO A 293 -5.20 -32.02 15.71
CA PRO A 293 -6.01 -32.45 16.83
C PRO A 293 -5.86 -31.51 18.03
N VAL A 294 -6.95 -31.34 18.79
CA VAL A 294 -7.05 -30.36 19.89
C VAL A 294 -5.95 -30.50 20.94
N TYR A 295 -5.60 -31.74 21.31
CA TYR A 295 -4.62 -31.99 22.37
C TYR A 295 -3.23 -31.42 22.02
N ALA A 296 -2.90 -31.31 20.73
CA ALA A 296 -1.58 -30.88 20.29
C ALA A 296 -1.32 -29.41 20.63
N PHE A 297 -2.36 -28.57 20.68
CA PHE A 297 -2.21 -27.17 21.09
C PHE A 297 -1.68 -27.00 22.52
N MET A 298 -1.77 -28.04 23.37
CA MET A 298 -1.21 -28.02 24.72
C MET A 298 0.33 -27.99 24.71
N ASP A 299 1.00 -28.38 23.63
CA ASP A 299 2.46 -28.31 23.53
C ASP A 299 2.97 -26.86 23.53
N PHE A 300 2.10 -25.90 23.18
CA PHE A 300 2.43 -24.47 23.29
C PHE A 300 2.59 -23.97 24.74
N GLN A 301 2.25 -24.78 25.75
CA GLN A 301 2.52 -24.44 27.16
C GLN A 301 4.02 -24.25 27.45
N TYR A 302 4.89 -24.85 26.64
CA TYR A 302 6.35 -24.76 26.78
C TYR A 302 6.93 -23.51 26.10
N MET A 303 6.14 -22.78 25.30
CA MET A 303 6.58 -21.57 24.61
C MET A 303 6.38 -20.34 25.50
N THR A 304 7.45 -19.92 26.18
CA THR A 304 7.38 -18.77 27.12
C THR A 304 7.21 -17.41 26.44
N SER A 305 7.51 -17.31 25.14
CA SER A 305 7.38 -16.10 24.34
C SER A 305 5.97 -15.90 23.77
N LEU A 306 5.16 -16.96 23.70
CA LEU A 306 3.87 -16.92 23.03
C LEU A 306 2.85 -16.15 23.87
N ASN A 307 2.39 -15.02 23.33
CA ASN A 307 1.40 -14.15 23.97
C ASN A 307 -0.02 -14.43 23.47
N PHE A 308 -0.16 -14.80 22.19
CA PHE A 308 -1.47 -14.98 21.56
C PHE A 308 -1.52 -16.21 20.66
N LEU A 309 -2.62 -16.97 20.75
CA LEU A 309 -2.90 -18.12 19.90
C LEU A 309 -4.33 -18.04 19.37
N ASP A 310 -4.47 -17.90 18.06
CA ASP A 310 -5.77 -17.84 17.39
C ASP A 310 -6.03 -19.15 16.62
N ILE A 311 -7.07 -19.86 17.05
CA ILE A 311 -7.51 -21.19 16.60
C ILE A 311 -9.03 -21.20 16.35
N PHE A 312 -9.53 -20.15 15.69
CA PHE A 312 -10.94 -19.97 15.41
C PHE A 312 -11.49 -21.09 14.52
N GLY A 313 -12.76 -21.47 14.76
CA GLY A 313 -13.53 -22.36 13.89
C GLY A 313 -13.16 -23.84 13.95
N MET A 314 -12.31 -24.26 14.90
CA MET A 314 -11.85 -25.65 15.00
C MET A 314 -12.38 -26.41 16.23
N LEU A 315 -12.74 -25.68 17.30
CA LEU A 315 -13.01 -26.25 18.62
C LEU A 315 -14.45 -25.98 19.07
N SER A 316 -15.04 -26.94 19.80
CA SER A 316 -16.23 -26.67 20.61
C SER A 316 -15.89 -25.79 21.82
N ASP A 317 -16.90 -25.14 22.41
CA ASP A 317 -16.71 -24.30 23.62
C ASP A 317 -16.08 -25.07 24.78
N SER A 318 -16.39 -26.37 24.91
CA SER A 318 -15.81 -27.23 25.94
C SER A 318 -14.32 -27.46 25.74
N GLN A 319 -13.90 -27.75 24.50
CA GLN A 319 -12.51 -27.94 24.11
C GLN A 319 -11.74 -26.62 24.22
N LEU A 320 -12.34 -25.51 23.82
CA LEU A 320 -11.72 -24.19 23.93
C LEU A 320 -11.43 -23.82 25.40
N LYS A 321 -12.34 -24.14 26.33
CA LYS A 321 -12.11 -23.96 27.77
C LYS A 321 -10.92 -24.79 28.27
N VAL A 322 -10.75 -26.02 27.78
CA VAL A 322 -9.58 -26.84 28.13
C VAL A 322 -8.28 -26.16 27.69
N ILE A 323 -8.21 -25.64 26.47
CA ILE A 323 -7.04 -24.91 25.96
C ILE A 323 -6.77 -23.64 26.78
N VAL A 324 -7.80 -22.83 27.05
CA VAL A 324 -7.67 -21.61 27.85
C VAL A 324 -7.13 -21.91 29.26
N ASN A 325 -7.60 -22.99 29.89
CA ASN A 325 -7.12 -23.39 31.21
C ASN A 325 -5.70 -23.99 31.17
N GLY A 326 -5.35 -24.66 30.07
CA GLY A 326 -4.02 -25.25 29.86
C GLY A 326 -2.94 -24.23 29.50
N LEU A 327 -3.32 -23.10 28.92
CA LEU A 327 -2.42 -22.03 28.47
C LEU A 327 -2.75 -20.69 29.16
N PRO A 328 -2.61 -20.58 30.49
CA PRO A 328 -3.13 -19.44 31.25
C PRO A 328 -2.45 -18.10 30.92
N SER A 329 -1.22 -18.11 30.39
CA SER A 329 -0.49 -16.91 29.97
C SER A 329 -0.77 -16.50 28.52
N VAL A 330 -1.48 -17.32 27.74
CA VAL A 330 -1.69 -17.11 26.31
C VAL A 330 -3.11 -16.58 26.05
N GLY A 331 -3.22 -15.45 25.38
CA GLY A 331 -4.48 -14.92 24.89
C GLY A 331 -5.03 -15.76 23.75
N ILE A 332 -6.07 -16.57 24.01
CA ILE A 332 -6.72 -17.40 23.00
C ILE A 332 -7.81 -16.63 22.24
N ASN A 333 -7.86 -16.77 20.92
CA ASN A 333 -8.91 -16.27 20.03
C ASN A 333 -9.19 -14.76 20.23
N LYS A 334 -8.14 -13.94 20.19
CA LYS A 334 -8.21 -12.49 20.42
C LYS A 334 -8.32 -11.69 19.12
N PHE A 335 -7.75 -12.15 18.02
CA PHE A 335 -7.65 -11.35 16.80
C PHE A 335 -8.21 -12.10 15.58
N ILE A 336 -9.45 -11.76 15.20
CA ILE A 336 -10.07 -12.37 14.01
C ILE A 336 -9.37 -11.99 12.69
N ASN A 337 -8.64 -10.86 12.69
CA ASN A 337 -7.94 -10.33 11.52
C ASN A 337 -6.46 -10.11 11.85
N SER A 338 -5.59 -10.61 10.97
CA SER A 338 -4.16 -10.36 11.05
C SER A 338 -3.80 -8.91 10.73
N ALA A 339 -2.84 -8.37 11.48
CA ALA A 339 -2.27 -7.03 11.27
C ALA A 339 -1.01 -7.05 10.37
N VAL A 340 -0.47 -8.23 10.04
CA VAL A 340 0.77 -8.40 9.28
C VAL A 340 0.73 -7.57 7.99
N ALA A 341 1.71 -6.68 7.84
CA ALA A 341 1.94 -5.77 6.72
C ALA A 341 0.79 -4.80 6.35
N ARG A 342 -0.36 -4.84 7.02
CA ARG A 342 -1.53 -4.00 6.69
C ARG A 342 -1.22 -2.50 6.84
N PRO A 343 -1.54 -1.65 5.83
CA PRO A 343 -1.34 -0.20 5.93
C PRO A 343 -2.11 0.41 7.09
N THR A 344 -3.41 0.11 7.21
CA THR A 344 -4.26 0.61 8.28
C THR A 344 -4.65 -0.53 9.22
N VAL A 345 -4.42 -0.34 10.52
CA VAL A 345 -4.89 -1.24 11.57
C VAL A 345 -5.79 -0.47 12.55
N GLY A 346 -6.88 -1.09 12.99
CA GLY A 346 -7.84 -0.48 13.92
C GLY A 346 -8.62 0.71 13.36
N THR A 347 -8.97 1.67 14.23
CA THR A 347 -9.85 2.82 13.92
C THR A 347 -9.14 3.99 13.24
N ARG A 348 -7.81 3.97 13.09
CA ARG A 348 -7.00 5.08 12.57
C ARG A 348 -7.05 5.17 11.05
N ARG A 349 -8.16 5.68 10.51
CA ARG A 349 -8.41 5.79 9.06
C ARG A 349 -7.60 6.88 8.35
N THR A 350 -6.77 7.67 9.03
CA THR A 350 -6.00 8.80 8.46
C THR A 350 -4.48 8.57 8.46
N SER A 351 -4.05 7.32 8.64
CA SER A 351 -2.63 6.97 8.69
C SER A 351 -2.37 5.64 8.01
N ILE A 352 -1.20 5.46 7.42
CA ILE A 352 -0.71 4.18 6.92
C ILE A 352 0.59 3.83 7.64
N TRP A 353 0.69 2.61 8.16
CA TRP A 353 1.78 2.12 9.00
C TRP A 353 2.19 3.07 10.13
N GLY A 354 1.18 3.71 10.75
CA GLY A 354 1.36 4.69 11.83
C GLY A 354 1.73 6.10 11.37
N LEU A 355 1.93 6.33 10.08
CA LEU A 355 2.29 7.63 9.51
C LEU A 355 1.05 8.37 9.02
N ARG A 356 0.90 9.64 9.42
CA ARG A 356 -0.20 10.49 8.95
C ARG A 356 -0.10 10.70 7.43
N THR A 357 -1.24 10.56 6.75
CA THR A 357 -1.35 10.75 5.29
C THR A 357 -1.89 12.14 4.92
N ARG A 358 -2.35 12.90 5.91
CA ARG A 358 -2.81 14.29 5.80
C ARG A 358 -2.01 15.14 6.79
N ASP A 359 -1.82 16.42 6.44
CA ASP A 359 -1.26 17.41 7.35
C ASP A 359 -2.20 17.73 8.51
#